data_AF-X1BQL8-F1
#
_entry.id   AF-X1BQL8-F1
#
_cell.length_a   1.000
_cell.length_b   1.000
_cell.length_c   1.000
_cell.angle_alpha   90.00
_cell.angle_beta   90.00
_cell.angle_gamma   90.00
#
_symmetry.space_group_name_H-M   'P 1'
#
loop_
_entity.id
_entity.type
_entity.pdbx_description
1 polymer ?
#
loop_
_entity_poly.entity_id
_entity_poly.type
_entity_poly.pdbx_seq_one_letter_code
_entity_poly.pdbx_strand_id
1 'polypeptide(L)'
;LCQQRLSPRRLILASNRGPIEYYLTEDRQLRSRRGSGGIVTALSSLGKYVELDWIASAMREGDKQAALIAQGKRFKAPIDNENLYLRFVVNPRNTYHKFYSIICNPLLWFLQHYMWNSPRTPNIDHVVHDAWQNGYVPVNQAFAQAVIDEAMGSQPPPIVILNDYHLYLTSAYIRKQMPNLVIQHFIHIPWPSPSYWQLLPSSMRQAILTSLCTTDIVGLQTMRDVHNFLYCCESFIDEAEVDYGLQTVQIDKHIVQVKAYPISVDVAGLKRMVSSARLREYEQKLRQFCG
;
A
#
# COMPACT_ATOMS: atom_id res chain seq x y z
N LEU A 1 -22.12 -10.63 5.05
CA LEU A 1 -21.54 -9.46 5.75
C LEU A 1 -20.90 -8.44 4.78
N CYS A 2 -19.81 -8.77 4.08
CA CYS A 2 -19.17 -7.86 3.12
C CYS A 2 -20.14 -7.36 2.04
N GLN A 3 -20.89 -8.27 1.40
CA GLN A 3 -21.90 -7.89 0.41
C GLN A 3 -22.98 -6.97 1.02
N GLN A 4 -23.51 -7.27 2.21
CA GLN A 4 -24.54 -6.42 2.84
C GLN A 4 -24.02 -5.05 3.32
N ARG A 5 -22.74 -4.92 3.68
CA ARG A 5 -22.15 -3.67 4.20
C ARG A 5 -21.46 -2.83 3.14
N LEU A 6 -20.98 -3.44 2.05
CA LEU A 6 -20.19 -2.81 0.99
C LEU A 6 -20.89 -2.76 -0.37
N SER A 7 -21.96 -3.53 -0.61
CA SER A 7 -22.63 -3.59 -1.92
C SER A 7 -23.07 -2.24 -2.53
N PRO A 8 -23.42 -1.18 -1.78
CA PRO A 8 -23.72 0.09 -2.44
C PRO A 8 -22.48 0.92 -2.79
N ARG A 9 -21.28 0.59 -2.27
CA ARG A 9 -20.08 1.43 -2.40
C ARG A 9 -18.94 0.70 -3.11
N ARG A 10 -18.42 1.35 -4.15
CA ARG A 10 -17.15 0.98 -4.79
C ARG A 10 -15.98 1.08 -3.80
N LEU A 11 -15.01 0.18 -3.94
CA LEU A 11 -13.75 0.26 -3.20
C LEU A 11 -12.63 0.72 -4.14
N ILE A 12 -11.77 1.60 -3.64
CA ILE A 12 -10.52 1.98 -4.32
C ILE A 12 -9.36 1.50 -3.43
N LEU A 13 -8.68 0.44 -3.86
CA LEU A 13 -7.42 -0.01 -3.28
C LEU A 13 -6.27 0.69 -4.00
N ALA A 14 -5.34 1.28 -3.26
CA ALA A 14 -4.08 1.76 -3.81
C ALA A 14 -2.90 1.05 -3.14
N SER A 15 -1.98 0.53 -3.96
CA SER A 15 -0.75 -0.11 -3.49
C SER A 15 0.36 0.06 -4.52
N ASN A 16 1.63 -0.05 -4.11
CA ASN A 16 2.73 0.04 -5.07
C ASN A 16 2.62 -1.04 -6.17
N ARG A 17 2.36 -2.30 -5.78
CA ARG A 17 2.17 -3.43 -6.69
C ARG A 17 0.70 -3.73 -6.93
N GLY A 18 0.34 -3.94 -8.19
CA GLY A 18 -1.01 -4.33 -8.59
C GLY A 18 -1.26 -5.83 -8.55
N PRO A 19 -2.51 -6.27 -8.77
CA PRO A 19 -2.89 -7.68 -8.78
C PRO A 19 -2.47 -8.39 -10.07
N ILE A 20 -2.03 -7.62 -11.08
CA ILE A 20 -1.60 -8.07 -12.39
C ILE A 20 -0.36 -7.29 -12.77
N GLU A 21 0.60 -7.99 -13.38
CA GLU A 21 1.74 -7.40 -14.07
C GLU A 21 1.61 -7.67 -15.56
N TYR A 22 1.89 -6.64 -16.37
CA TYR A 22 1.96 -6.74 -17.82
C TYR A 22 3.42 -6.80 -18.29
N TYR A 23 3.66 -7.60 -19.33
CA TYR A 23 4.96 -7.75 -19.96
C TYR A 23 4.80 -7.91 -21.47
N LEU A 24 5.85 -7.56 -22.21
CA LEU A 24 5.92 -7.77 -23.66
C LEU A 24 6.60 -9.11 -23.92
N THR A 25 6.02 -9.92 -24.80
CA THR A 25 6.68 -11.12 -25.34
C THR A 25 7.75 -10.73 -26.38
N GLU A 26 8.54 -11.70 -26.83
CA GLU A 26 9.52 -11.50 -27.92
C GLU A 26 8.83 -10.96 -29.19
N ASP A 27 7.63 -11.44 -29.48
CA ASP A 27 6.78 -10.97 -30.60
C ASP A 27 6.10 -9.60 -30.34
N ARG A 28 6.49 -8.87 -29.29
CA ARG A 28 5.91 -7.58 -28.86
C ARG A 28 4.41 -7.63 -28.53
N GLN A 29 3.88 -8.80 -28.21
CA GLN A 29 2.51 -8.96 -27.75
C GLN A 29 2.42 -8.62 -26.25
N LEU A 30 1.42 -7.84 -25.88
CA LEU A 30 1.17 -7.51 -24.48
C LEU A 30 0.48 -8.69 -23.80
N ARG A 31 1.15 -9.29 -22.81
CA ARG A 31 0.61 -10.38 -21.99
C ARG A 31 0.56 -9.96 -20.54
N SER A 32 -0.33 -10.60 -19.80
CA SER A 32 -0.54 -10.35 -18.38
C SER A 32 -0.29 -11.62 -17.59
N ARG A 33 0.14 -11.45 -16.35
CA ARG A 33 0.24 -12.53 -15.36
C ARG A 33 -0.26 -12.00 -14.01
N ARG A 34 -0.76 -12.89 -13.17
CA ARG A 34 -1.12 -12.52 -11.80
C ARG A 34 0.12 -12.01 -11.07
N GLY A 35 -0.04 -10.88 -10.38
CA GLY A 35 0.96 -10.33 -9.47
C GLY A 35 1.19 -11.28 -8.31
N SER A 36 2.45 -11.37 -7.86
CA SER A 36 2.82 -12.14 -6.67
C SER A 36 2.79 -11.24 -5.44
N GLY A 37 2.11 -11.65 -4.37
CA GLY A 37 2.15 -10.95 -3.08
C GLY A 37 0.98 -11.29 -2.15
N GLY A 38 1.21 -11.16 -0.84
CA GLY A 38 0.19 -11.42 0.19
C GLY A 38 -1.02 -10.49 0.04
N ILE A 39 -0.79 -9.20 -0.23
CA ILE A 39 -1.84 -8.18 -0.43
C ILE A 39 -2.71 -8.53 -1.64
N VAL A 40 -2.09 -8.84 -2.78
CA VAL A 40 -2.78 -9.21 -4.02
C VAL A 40 -3.66 -10.43 -3.77
N THR A 41 -3.10 -11.47 -3.14
CA THR A 41 -3.83 -12.72 -2.88
C THR A 41 -5.00 -12.50 -1.92
N ALA A 42 -4.80 -11.71 -0.85
CA ALA A 42 -5.82 -11.46 0.15
C ALA A 42 -6.96 -10.58 -0.40
N LEU A 43 -6.64 -9.49 -1.10
CA LEU A 43 -7.60 -8.43 -1.42
C LEU A 43 -8.25 -8.58 -2.80
N SER A 44 -7.64 -9.25 -3.78
CA SER A 44 -8.30 -9.45 -5.09
C SER A 44 -9.63 -10.21 -4.97
N SER A 45 -9.74 -11.11 -3.98
CA SER A 45 -10.96 -11.85 -3.71
C SER A 45 -12.18 -10.97 -3.38
N LEU A 46 -11.96 -9.72 -2.94
CA LEU A 46 -13.05 -8.76 -2.70
C LEU A 46 -13.79 -8.40 -3.99
N GLY A 47 -13.11 -8.44 -5.14
CA GLY A 47 -13.72 -8.21 -6.45
C GLY A 47 -14.86 -9.17 -6.79
N LYS A 48 -14.99 -10.31 -6.09
CA LYS A 48 -16.14 -11.22 -6.24
C LYS A 48 -17.43 -10.66 -5.64
N TYR A 49 -17.33 -9.69 -4.74
CA TYR A 49 -18.45 -9.21 -3.94
C TYR A 49 -18.76 -7.73 -4.16
N VAL A 50 -17.79 -6.94 -4.62
CA VAL A 50 -17.90 -5.48 -4.83
C VAL A 50 -17.18 -5.04 -6.09
N GLU A 51 -17.58 -3.92 -6.67
CA GLU A 51 -16.76 -3.23 -7.67
C GLU A 51 -15.50 -2.70 -6.99
N LEU A 52 -14.36 -3.22 -7.44
CA LEU A 52 -13.06 -2.98 -6.87
C LEU A 52 -12.15 -2.33 -7.90
N ASP A 53 -11.68 -1.16 -7.56
CA ASP A 53 -10.64 -0.48 -8.32
C ASP A 53 -9.31 -0.61 -7.63
N TRP A 54 -8.33 -1.00 -8.42
CA TRP A 54 -6.97 -1.15 -7.96
C TRP A 54 -6.09 -0.14 -8.68
N ILE A 55 -5.53 0.80 -7.92
CA ILE A 55 -4.57 1.77 -8.40
C ILE A 55 -3.17 1.27 -8.02
N ALA A 56 -2.30 1.08 -9.02
CA ALA A 56 -0.97 0.53 -8.83
C ALA A 56 0.09 1.28 -9.65
N SER A 57 1.37 1.20 -9.25
CA SER A 57 2.44 1.75 -10.07
C SER A 57 2.64 0.92 -11.34
N ALA A 58 2.87 1.59 -12.48
CA ALA A 58 3.40 0.94 -13.67
C ALA A 58 4.89 0.65 -13.47
N MET A 59 5.22 -0.57 -13.05
CA MET A 59 6.58 -0.94 -12.67
C MET A 59 7.42 -1.42 -13.85
N ARG A 60 6.78 -1.98 -14.87
CA ARG A 60 7.42 -2.54 -16.07
C ARG A 60 7.00 -1.79 -17.33
N GLU A 61 7.76 -1.95 -18.41
CA GLU A 61 7.40 -1.39 -19.71
C GLU A 61 6.05 -1.93 -20.23
N GLY A 62 5.72 -3.18 -19.93
CA GLY A 62 4.39 -3.73 -20.24
C GLY A 62 3.26 -3.01 -19.49
N ASP A 63 3.45 -2.68 -18.21
CA ASP A 63 2.45 -1.92 -17.44
C ASP A 63 2.26 -0.51 -18.00
N LYS A 64 3.36 0.15 -18.41
CA LYS A 64 3.29 1.47 -19.07
C LYS A 64 2.56 1.41 -20.41
N GLN A 65 2.79 0.35 -21.19
CA GLN A 65 2.08 0.12 -22.44
C GLN A 65 0.58 -0.11 -22.20
N ALA A 66 0.22 -0.89 -21.18
CA ALA A 66 -1.17 -1.08 -20.77
C ALA A 66 -1.83 0.24 -20.35
N ALA A 67 -1.13 1.06 -19.56
CA ALA A 67 -1.58 2.39 -19.15
C ALA A 67 -1.78 3.34 -20.34
N LEU A 68 -0.90 3.28 -21.34
CA LEU A 68 -0.99 4.08 -22.56
C LEU A 68 -2.22 3.68 -23.39
N ILE A 69 -2.45 2.38 -23.58
CA ILE A 69 -3.64 1.86 -24.28
C ILE A 69 -4.93 2.31 -23.57
N ALA A 70 -4.93 2.29 -22.24
CA ALA A 70 -6.04 2.75 -21.42
C ALA A 70 -6.16 4.29 -21.32
N GLN A 71 -5.24 5.05 -21.92
CA GLN A 71 -5.19 6.52 -21.88
C GLN A 71 -5.24 7.08 -20.44
N GLY A 72 -4.56 6.39 -19.51
CA GLY A 72 -4.50 6.79 -18.10
C GLY A 72 -5.78 6.52 -17.29
N LYS A 73 -6.82 5.91 -17.88
CA LYS A 73 -8.06 5.52 -17.18
C LYS A 73 -7.96 4.10 -16.61
N ARG A 74 -8.88 3.76 -15.70
CA ARG A 74 -9.05 2.36 -15.26
C ARG A 74 -9.54 1.47 -16.41
N PHE A 75 -9.13 0.20 -16.42
CA PHE A 75 -9.57 -0.83 -17.37
C PHE A 75 -9.87 -2.14 -16.65
N LYS A 76 -10.69 -3.00 -17.26
CA LYS A 76 -11.05 -4.29 -16.65
C LYS A 76 -9.82 -5.19 -16.56
N ALA A 77 -9.52 -5.66 -15.36
CA ALA A 77 -8.45 -6.61 -15.15
C ALA A 77 -8.80 -7.98 -15.75
N PRO A 78 -7.89 -8.68 -16.46
CA PRO A 78 -8.12 -10.02 -17.00
C PRO A 78 -8.07 -11.09 -15.90
N ILE A 79 -9.01 -11.01 -14.95
CA ILE A 79 -9.25 -12.00 -13.90
C ILE A 79 -10.70 -12.42 -13.99
N ASP A 80 -10.90 -13.71 -14.27
CA ASP A 80 -12.23 -14.28 -14.41
C ASP A 80 -13.04 -14.17 -13.12
N ASN A 81 -14.34 -13.87 -13.27
CA ASN A 81 -15.33 -13.80 -12.19
C ASN A 81 -15.01 -12.78 -11.09
N GLU A 82 -14.28 -11.70 -11.40
CA GLU A 82 -14.01 -10.60 -10.47
C GLU A 82 -14.40 -9.25 -11.08
N ASN A 83 -15.10 -8.40 -10.31
CA ASN A 83 -15.37 -7.00 -10.60
C ASN A 83 -14.18 -6.11 -10.28
N LEU A 84 -13.01 -6.48 -10.82
CA LEU A 84 -11.74 -5.79 -10.60
C LEU A 84 -11.38 -4.93 -11.81
N TYR A 85 -11.13 -3.64 -11.56
CA TYR A 85 -10.59 -2.70 -12.53
C TYR A 85 -9.21 -2.24 -12.06
N LEU A 86 -8.30 -2.04 -13.01
CA LEU A 86 -6.92 -1.65 -12.74
C LEU A 86 -6.66 -0.29 -13.36
N ARG A 87 -6.03 0.62 -12.61
CA ARG A 87 -5.46 1.87 -13.12
C ARG A 87 -3.98 1.91 -12.75
N PHE A 88 -3.14 2.18 -13.74
CA PHE A 88 -1.72 2.32 -13.54
C PHE A 88 -1.32 3.79 -13.37
N VAL A 89 -0.53 4.07 -12.34
CA VAL A 89 0.16 5.35 -12.13
C VAL A 89 1.52 5.26 -12.80
N VAL A 90 1.71 6.05 -13.86
CA VAL A 90 2.96 6.09 -14.61
C VAL A 90 3.82 7.24 -14.10
N ASN A 91 5.02 6.91 -13.64
CA ASN A 91 6.02 7.89 -13.22
C ASN A 91 7.27 7.79 -14.11
N PRO A 92 8.04 8.88 -14.28
CA PRO A 92 9.34 8.82 -14.93
C PRO A 92 10.24 7.78 -14.25
N ARG A 93 11.05 7.05 -15.05
CA ARG A 93 11.89 5.96 -14.54
C ARG A 93 12.79 6.41 -13.38
N ASN A 94 13.38 7.60 -13.48
CA ASN A 94 14.25 8.14 -12.44
C ASN A 94 13.48 8.48 -11.15
N THR A 95 12.30 9.09 -11.27
CA THR A 95 11.39 9.38 -10.15
C THR A 95 10.98 8.09 -9.42
N TYR A 96 10.58 7.05 -10.16
CA TYR A 96 10.23 5.77 -9.57
C TYR A 96 11.45 5.08 -8.93
N HIS A 97 12.64 5.17 -9.54
CA HIS A 97 13.87 4.64 -8.95
C HIS A 97 14.18 5.33 -7.60
N LYS A 98 14.14 6.66 -7.54
CA LYS A 98 14.33 7.42 -6.30
C LYS A 98 13.31 7.03 -5.23
N PHE A 99 12.04 6.93 -5.61
CA PHE A 99 10.96 6.48 -4.74
C PHE A 99 11.21 5.07 -4.18
N TYR A 100 11.43 4.08 -5.05
CA TYR A 100 11.43 2.67 -4.64
C TYR A 100 12.79 2.19 -4.13
N SER A 101 13.84 2.49 -4.88
CA SER A 101 15.19 1.96 -4.67
C SER A 101 16.03 2.79 -3.70
N ILE A 102 15.56 3.97 -3.26
CA ILE A 102 16.27 4.81 -2.27
C ILE A 102 15.40 5.05 -1.03
N ILE A 103 14.12 5.41 -1.18
CA ILE A 103 13.26 5.70 -0.03
C ILE A 103 12.53 4.45 0.48
N CYS A 104 11.83 3.71 -0.36
CA CYS A 104 11.01 2.59 0.11
C CYS A 104 11.87 1.45 0.68
N ASN A 105 12.70 0.80 -0.15
CA ASN A 105 13.36 -0.45 0.25
C ASN A 105 14.61 -0.28 1.14
N PRO A 106 15.55 0.65 0.90
CA PRO A 106 16.72 0.72 1.77
C PRO A 106 16.54 1.66 2.97
N LEU A 107 15.62 2.63 2.90
CA LEU A 107 15.35 3.55 4.00
C LEU A 107 14.18 3.06 4.87
N LEU A 108 12.93 3.16 4.39
CA LEU A 108 11.73 2.88 5.19
C LEU A 108 11.64 1.41 5.62
N TRP A 109 11.88 0.46 4.71
CA TRP A 109 11.83 -0.96 5.06
C TRP A 109 12.86 -1.32 6.14
N PHE A 110 14.12 -0.90 6.00
CA PHE A 110 15.15 -1.22 7.00
C PHE A 110 14.87 -0.56 8.34
N LEU A 111 14.39 0.70 8.33
CA LEU A 111 13.96 1.41 9.53
C LEU A 111 12.87 0.62 10.28
N GLN A 112 11.81 0.25 9.58
CA GLN A 112 10.65 -0.39 10.19
C GLN A 112 10.90 -1.83 10.63
N HIS A 113 11.92 -2.48 10.07
CA HIS A 113 12.35 -3.83 10.46
C HIS A 113 13.54 -3.84 11.45
N TYR A 114 13.93 -2.68 11.99
CA TYR A 114 15.07 -2.57 12.92
C TYR A 114 16.39 -3.13 12.35
N MET A 115 16.61 -2.97 11.05
CA MET A 115 17.76 -3.57 10.34
C MET A 115 18.97 -2.64 10.23
N TRP A 116 18.87 -1.38 10.68
CA TRP A 116 20.01 -0.48 10.68
C TRP A 116 20.96 -0.76 11.84
N ASN A 117 22.24 -0.78 11.49
CA ASN A 117 23.35 -0.71 12.43
C ASN A 117 23.61 0.78 12.71
N SER A 118 22.95 1.34 13.72
CA SER A 118 22.93 2.80 14.02
C SER A 118 24.31 3.48 14.05
N PRO A 119 25.40 2.85 14.53
CA PRO A 119 26.75 3.42 14.41
C PRO A 119 27.29 3.63 12.99
N ARG A 120 26.71 2.99 11.95
CA ARG A 120 27.23 3.00 10.57
C ARG A 120 26.18 3.36 9.51
N THR A 121 24.91 3.15 9.82
CA THR A 121 23.78 3.27 8.89
C THR A 121 22.54 3.73 9.64
N PRO A 122 21.64 4.49 9.01
CA PRO A 122 21.68 4.94 7.62
C PRO A 122 22.64 6.13 7.43
N ASN A 123 23.24 6.24 6.24
CA ASN A 123 23.86 7.50 5.84
C ASN A 123 22.78 8.31 5.11
N ILE A 124 22.25 9.34 5.78
CA ILE A 124 21.22 10.21 5.23
C ILE A 124 21.91 11.45 4.68
N ASP A 125 22.17 11.42 3.37
CA ASP A 125 22.88 12.47 2.66
C ASP A 125 21.98 13.16 1.63
N HIS A 126 22.61 13.99 0.79
CA HIS A 126 21.93 14.71 -0.30
C HIS A 126 21.16 13.79 -1.26
N VAL A 127 21.58 12.53 -1.44
CA VAL A 127 20.90 11.56 -2.32
C VAL A 127 19.56 11.17 -1.72
N VAL A 128 19.49 10.96 -0.41
CA VAL A 128 18.23 10.64 0.29
C VAL A 128 17.28 11.84 0.26
N HIS A 129 17.77 13.05 0.47
CA HIS A 129 16.95 14.26 0.39
C HIS A 129 16.43 14.53 -1.03
N ASP A 130 17.26 14.36 -2.05
CA ASP A 130 16.83 14.43 -3.45
C ASP A 130 15.81 13.33 -3.78
N ALA A 131 16.03 12.10 -3.31
CA ALA A 131 15.10 11.00 -3.55
C ALA A 131 13.74 11.20 -2.87
N TRP A 132 13.73 11.84 -1.71
CA TRP A 132 12.50 12.23 -1.04
C TRP A 132 11.72 13.26 -1.87
N GLN A 133 12.36 14.36 -2.27
CA GLN A 133 11.72 15.46 -2.99
C GLN A 133 11.34 15.11 -4.44
N ASN A 134 12.21 14.39 -5.15
CA ASN A 134 12.07 14.11 -6.58
C ASN A 134 11.67 12.65 -6.88
N GLY A 135 11.33 11.89 -5.85
CA GLY A 135 10.87 10.51 -5.95
C GLY A 135 9.66 10.27 -5.06
N TYR A 136 9.86 10.25 -3.75
CA TYR A 136 8.82 9.80 -2.81
C TYR A 136 7.58 10.69 -2.77
N VAL A 137 7.78 12.00 -2.65
CA VAL A 137 6.72 13.01 -2.72
C VAL A 137 5.93 12.96 -4.03
N PRO A 138 6.55 13.09 -5.23
CA PRO A 138 5.80 13.13 -6.49
C PRO A 138 5.08 11.82 -6.80
N VAL A 139 5.63 10.66 -6.43
CA VAL A 139 4.91 9.38 -6.60
C VAL A 139 3.66 9.36 -5.72
N ASN A 140 3.75 9.76 -4.46
CA ASN A 140 2.60 9.80 -3.56
C ASN A 140 1.53 10.80 -4.03
N GLN A 141 1.93 11.95 -4.60
CA GLN A 141 1.04 12.91 -5.24
C GLN A 141 0.33 12.32 -6.46
N ALA A 142 1.06 11.59 -7.32
CA ALA A 142 0.48 10.94 -8.49
C ALA A 142 -0.55 9.86 -8.12
N PHE A 143 -0.29 9.09 -7.06
CA PHE A 143 -1.27 8.17 -6.49
C PHE A 143 -2.50 8.89 -5.94
N ALA A 144 -2.32 9.98 -5.19
CA ALA A 144 -3.43 10.76 -4.67
C ALA A 144 -4.30 11.30 -5.79
N GLN A 145 -3.70 11.84 -6.85
CA GLN A 145 -4.43 12.35 -8.01
C GLN A 145 -5.22 11.23 -8.71
N ALA A 146 -4.62 10.06 -8.91
CA ALA A 146 -5.33 8.92 -9.49
C ALA A 146 -6.53 8.49 -8.63
N VAL A 147 -6.40 8.49 -7.30
CA VAL A 147 -7.51 8.18 -6.38
C VAL A 147 -8.61 9.23 -6.48
N ILE A 148 -8.25 10.52 -6.50
CA ILE A 148 -9.21 11.63 -6.61
C ILE A 148 -9.99 11.54 -7.93
N ASP A 149 -9.29 11.38 -9.05
CA ASP A 149 -9.90 11.25 -10.37
C ASP A 149 -10.91 10.09 -10.43
N GLU A 150 -10.55 8.96 -9.81
CA GLU A 150 -11.40 7.78 -9.75
C GLU A 150 -12.60 7.97 -8.80
N ALA A 151 -12.41 8.67 -7.68
CA ALA A 151 -13.45 8.92 -6.70
C ALA A 151 -14.43 10.02 -7.13
N MET A 152 -13.99 10.96 -7.97
CA MET A 152 -14.79 12.09 -8.43
C MET A 152 -16.03 11.62 -9.21
N GLY A 153 -17.19 12.19 -8.90
CA GLY A 153 -18.46 11.86 -9.58
C GLY A 153 -19.10 10.53 -9.16
N SER A 154 -18.48 9.75 -8.27
CA SER A 154 -19.07 8.51 -7.76
C SER A 154 -20.16 8.79 -6.73
N GLN A 155 -21.35 8.21 -6.91
CA GLN A 155 -22.44 8.25 -5.93
C GLN A 155 -22.97 6.83 -5.64
N PRO A 156 -22.88 6.35 -4.37
CA PRO A 156 -22.23 7.00 -3.23
C PRO A 156 -20.69 7.11 -3.38
N PRO A 157 -20.02 8.00 -2.61
CA PRO A 157 -18.57 8.09 -2.60
C PRO A 157 -17.91 6.75 -2.27
N PRO A 158 -16.77 6.40 -2.92
CA PRO A 158 -16.08 5.15 -2.65
C PRO A 158 -15.37 5.19 -1.30
N ILE A 159 -15.01 4.01 -0.81
CA ILE A 159 -14.08 3.86 0.31
C ILE A 159 -12.68 3.64 -0.26
N VAL A 160 -11.72 4.42 0.20
CA VAL A 160 -10.31 4.32 -0.20
C VAL A 160 -9.54 3.51 0.84
N ILE A 161 -8.74 2.56 0.36
CA ILE A 161 -7.82 1.78 1.20
C ILE A 161 -6.42 1.91 0.59
N LEU A 162 -5.60 2.72 1.22
CA LEU A 162 -4.19 2.89 0.91
C LEU A 162 -3.39 1.76 1.59
N ASN A 163 -2.42 1.21 0.87
CA ASN A 163 -1.66 0.08 1.37
C ASN A 163 -0.17 0.39 1.42
N ASP A 164 0.36 0.08 2.59
CA ASP A 164 1.76 -0.11 2.89
C ASP A 164 2.61 1.17 2.93
N TYR A 165 3.88 1.00 3.31
CA TYR A 165 4.84 2.07 3.53
C TYR A 165 5.23 2.89 2.29
N HIS A 166 4.79 2.44 1.13
CA HIS A 166 5.00 3.13 -0.14
C HIS A 166 4.16 4.41 -0.25
N LEU A 167 3.00 4.47 0.39
CA LEU A 167 1.97 5.47 0.13
C LEU A 167 1.68 6.39 1.33
N TYR A 168 2.61 6.55 2.27
CA TYR A 168 2.33 7.27 3.52
C TYR A 168 1.89 8.74 3.33
N LEU A 169 2.29 9.40 2.24
CA LEU A 169 1.93 10.81 1.99
C LEU A 169 0.62 10.97 1.20
N THR A 170 0.09 9.88 0.64
CA THR A 170 -1.04 9.93 -0.29
C THR A 170 -2.32 10.47 0.37
N SER A 171 -2.63 10.09 1.61
CA SER A 171 -3.85 10.54 2.32
C SER A 171 -3.92 12.05 2.50
N ALA A 172 -2.81 12.71 2.86
CA ALA A 172 -2.78 14.17 3.01
C ALA A 172 -3.13 14.90 1.71
N TYR A 173 -2.66 14.40 0.57
CA TYR A 173 -2.98 14.99 -0.74
C TYR A 173 -4.43 14.74 -1.14
N ILE A 174 -4.98 13.56 -0.84
CA ILE A 174 -6.40 13.26 -1.07
C ILE A 174 -7.27 14.19 -0.22
N ARG A 175 -6.98 14.30 1.08
CA ARG A 175 -7.81 15.05 2.04
C ARG A 175 -7.91 16.54 1.70
N LYS A 176 -6.87 17.12 1.07
CA LYS A 176 -6.89 18.50 0.55
C LYS A 176 -7.96 18.75 -0.52
N GLN A 177 -8.29 17.76 -1.34
CA GLN A 177 -9.27 17.90 -2.43
C GLN A 177 -10.62 17.23 -2.11
N MET A 178 -10.60 16.16 -1.32
CA MET A 178 -11.77 15.37 -0.96
C MET A 178 -11.87 15.20 0.57
N PRO A 179 -12.25 16.25 1.31
CA PRO A 179 -12.20 16.27 2.78
C PRO A 179 -13.10 15.23 3.45
N ASN A 180 -14.18 14.80 2.79
CA ASN A 180 -15.17 13.87 3.34
C ASN A 180 -15.03 12.42 2.84
N LEU A 181 -13.97 12.10 2.10
CA LEU A 181 -13.76 10.75 1.57
C LEU A 181 -13.36 9.81 2.71
N VAL A 182 -13.93 8.60 2.78
CA VAL A 182 -13.51 7.63 3.80
C VAL A 182 -12.21 6.97 3.35
N ILE A 183 -11.14 7.13 4.14
CA ILE A 183 -9.80 6.66 3.84
C ILE A 183 -9.29 5.79 4.99
N GLN A 184 -8.94 4.55 4.68
CA GLN A 184 -8.14 3.69 5.54
C GLN A 184 -6.72 3.59 4.97
N HIS A 185 -5.70 3.63 5.82
CA HIS A 185 -4.34 3.24 5.45
C HIS A 185 -3.94 2.00 6.23
N PHE A 186 -3.65 0.90 5.53
CA PHE A 186 -3.21 -0.34 6.16
C PHE A 186 -1.71 -0.56 5.93
N ILE A 187 -0.95 -0.72 7.01
CA ILE A 187 0.51 -0.86 7.00
C ILE A 187 0.84 -2.33 7.24
N HIS A 188 1.52 -2.95 6.27
CA HIS A 188 1.72 -4.41 6.26
C HIS A 188 2.98 -4.85 7.01
N ILE A 189 3.90 -3.91 7.24
CA ILE A 189 5.18 -4.13 7.92
C ILE A 189 5.13 -3.58 9.36
N PRO A 190 6.06 -3.96 10.25
CA PRO A 190 6.05 -3.51 11.64
C PRO A 190 6.15 -1.98 11.76
N TRP A 191 5.65 -1.44 12.86
CA TRP A 191 5.83 -0.02 13.19
C TRP A 191 6.87 0.15 14.31
N PRO A 192 7.95 0.93 14.09
CA PRO A 192 9.04 1.05 15.04
C PRO A 192 8.69 1.96 16.22
N SER A 193 9.39 1.80 17.34
CA SER A 193 9.30 2.72 18.49
C SER A 193 9.79 4.12 18.13
N PRO A 194 9.40 5.17 18.88
CA PRO A 194 9.87 6.53 18.61
C PRO A 194 11.39 6.67 18.59
N SER A 195 12.09 5.95 19.48
CA SER A 195 13.55 5.93 19.57
C SER A 195 14.26 5.44 18.31
N TYR A 196 13.59 4.63 17.50
CA TYR A 196 14.11 4.18 16.21
C TYR A 196 13.55 5.02 15.06
N TRP A 197 12.27 5.41 15.11
CA TRP A 197 11.63 6.28 14.13
C TRP A 197 12.34 7.65 13.99
N GLN A 198 12.88 8.18 15.09
CA GLN A 198 13.64 9.44 15.10
C GLN A 198 14.92 9.42 14.26
N LEU A 199 15.39 8.24 13.82
CA LEU A 199 16.52 8.12 12.90
C LEU A 199 16.19 8.69 11.50
N LEU A 200 14.91 8.87 11.16
CA LEU A 200 14.51 9.65 10.00
C LEU A 200 14.65 11.15 10.25
N PRO A 201 15.00 11.96 9.23
CA PRO A 201 15.01 13.41 9.33
C PRO A 201 13.65 13.94 9.81
N SER A 202 13.69 15.00 10.62
CA SER A 202 12.50 15.60 11.23
C SER A 202 11.40 15.92 10.22
N SER A 203 11.76 16.49 9.07
CA SER A 203 10.81 16.82 8.00
C SER A 203 10.15 15.60 7.37
N MET A 204 10.86 14.48 7.22
CA MET A 204 10.32 13.25 6.64
C MET A 204 9.41 12.53 7.63
N ARG A 205 9.85 12.38 8.88
CA ARG A 205 9.07 11.70 9.92
C ARG A 205 7.75 12.43 10.20
N GLN A 206 7.78 13.77 10.29
CA GLN A 206 6.58 14.57 10.52
C GLN A 206 5.64 14.49 9.32
N ALA A 207 6.15 14.65 8.09
CA ALA A 207 5.33 14.53 6.89
C ALA A 207 4.59 13.18 6.80
N ILE A 208 5.26 12.08 7.14
CA ILE A 208 4.65 10.74 7.18
C ILE A 208 3.56 10.66 8.25
N LEU A 209 3.89 11.02 9.50
CA LEU A 209 2.98 10.89 10.63
C LEU A 209 1.73 11.77 10.45
N THR A 210 1.92 13.05 10.12
CA THR A 210 0.82 13.98 9.88
C THR A 210 -0.06 13.51 8.72
N SER A 211 0.52 12.96 7.66
CA SER A 211 -0.26 12.44 6.54
C SER A 211 -1.09 11.21 6.92
N LEU A 212 -0.52 10.25 7.66
CA LEU A 212 -1.26 9.10 8.15
C LEU A 212 -2.41 9.52 9.09
N CYS A 213 -2.20 10.56 9.90
CA CYS A 213 -3.25 11.13 10.74
C CYS A 213 -4.38 11.84 9.97
N THR A 214 -4.26 12.07 8.66
CA THR A 214 -5.39 12.57 7.84
C THR A 214 -6.38 11.48 7.40
N THR A 215 -6.08 10.22 7.70
CA THR A 215 -6.95 9.06 7.40
C THR A 215 -8.03 8.91 8.47
N ASP A 216 -9.11 8.18 8.17
CA ASP A 216 -10.13 7.83 9.17
C ASP A 216 -9.65 6.66 10.04
N ILE A 217 -8.90 5.73 9.45
CA ILE A 217 -8.35 4.56 10.13
C ILE A 217 -6.92 4.28 9.67
N VAL A 218 -5.99 4.16 10.62
CA VAL A 218 -4.69 3.51 10.43
C VAL A 218 -4.78 2.07 10.93
N GLY A 219 -4.65 1.12 9.99
CA GLY A 219 -4.61 -0.31 10.29
C GLY A 219 -3.19 -0.85 10.36
N LEU A 220 -2.88 -1.62 11.39
CA LEU A 220 -1.58 -2.22 11.67
C LEU A 220 -1.72 -3.72 11.95
N GLN A 221 -0.63 -4.47 11.94
CA GLN A 221 -0.67 -5.93 12.13
C GLN A 221 -0.89 -6.33 13.59
N THR A 222 -0.25 -5.64 14.53
CA THR A 222 -0.25 -6.03 15.95
C THR A 222 -0.58 -4.88 16.88
N MET A 223 -1.00 -5.21 18.11
CA MET A 223 -1.19 -4.21 19.16
C MET A 223 0.11 -3.50 19.55
N ARG A 224 1.27 -4.15 19.38
CA ARG A 224 2.57 -3.51 19.59
C ARG A 224 2.79 -2.39 18.58
N ASP A 225 2.48 -2.65 17.31
CA ASP A 225 2.60 -1.64 16.26
C ASP A 225 1.65 -0.47 16.53
N VAL A 226 0.42 -0.75 16.99
CA VAL A 226 -0.55 0.29 17.40
C VAL A 226 0.03 1.19 18.50
N HIS A 227 0.54 0.61 19.59
CA HIS A 227 1.16 1.39 20.66
C HIS A 227 2.35 2.21 20.17
N ASN A 228 3.22 1.63 19.34
CA ASN A 228 4.37 2.34 18.79
C ASN A 228 3.94 3.50 17.88
N PHE A 229 2.90 3.33 17.07
CA PHE A 229 2.38 4.38 16.21
C PHE A 229 1.81 5.54 17.02
N LEU A 230 0.96 5.25 18.01
CA LEU A 230 0.40 6.25 18.93
C LEU A 230 1.52 7.02 19.64
N TYR A 231 2.54 6.30 20.12
CA TYR A 231 3.67 6.94 20.80
C TYR A 231 4.54 7.77 19.86
N CYS A 232 4.69 7.38 18.59
CA CYS A 232 5.35 8.21 17.57
C CYS A 232 4.57 9.49 17.28
N CYS A 233 3.24 9.41 17.20
CA CYS A 233 2.40 10.60 17.03
C CYS A 233 2.57 11.57 18.20
N GLU A 234 2.44 11.08 19.44
CA GLU A 234 2.64 11.87 20.67
C GLU A 234 4.05 12.49 20.74
N SER A 235 5.08 11.77 20.28
CA SER A 235 6.47 12.22 20.39
C SER A 235 6.90 13.25 19.35
N PHE A 236 6.24 13.32 18.19
CA PHE A 236 6.75 14.05 17.02
C PHE A 236 5.76 15.00 16.35
N ILE A 237 4.50 15.01 16.78
CA ILE A 237 3.48 15.96 16.34
C ILE A 237 3.05 16.76 17.57
N ASP A 238 3.41 18.03 17.63
CA ASP A 238 3.21 18.85 18.83
C ASP A 238 1.71 19.06 19.13
N GLU A 239 0.87 19.09 18.11
CA GLU A 239 -0.57 19.29 18.20
C GLU A 239 -1.38 17.98 18.36
N ALA A 240 -0.71 16.82 18.45
CA ALA A 240 -1.40 15.54 18.55
C ALA A 240 -1.88 15.24 19.98
N GLU A 241 -3.19 15.07 20.13
CA GLU A 241 -3.79 14.52 21.34
C GLU A 241 -3.99 13.01 21.17
N VAL A 242 -3.30 12.20 21.98
CA VAL A 242 -3.32 10.75 21.87
C VAL A 242 -4.13 10.15 23.02
N ASP A 243 -5.14 9.35 22.68
CA ASP A 243 -5.86 8.51 23.64
C ASP A 243 -5.49 7.05 23.43
N TYR A 244 -4.69 6.50 24.33
CA TYR A 244 -4.25 5.12 24.30
C TYR A 244 -5.38 4.10 24.59
N GLY A 245 -6.39 4.49 25.37
CA GLY A 245 -7.53 3.64 25.69
C GLY A 245 -8.48 3.47 24.51
N LEU A 246 -8.78 4.56 23.81
CA LEU A 246 -9.60 4.57 22.59
C LEU A 246 -8.79 4.19 21.34
N GLN A 247 -7.47 4.27 21.43
CA GLN A 247 -6.51 4.09 20.33
C GLN A 247 -6.76 5.11 19.22
N THR A 248 -6.76 6.38 19.59
CA THR A 248 -7.03 7.49 18.68
C THR A 248 -5.94 8.54 18.75
N VAL A 249 -5.71 9.21 17.63
CA VAL A 249 -4.93 10.45 17.56
C VAL A 249 -5.85 11.53 17.04
N GLN A 250 -5.94 12.64 17.74
CA GLN A 250 -6.65 13.83 17.30
C GLN A 250 -5.64 14.91 16.92
N ILE A 251 -5.81 15.49 15.74
CA ILE A 251 -5.11 16.70 15.30
C ILE A 251 -6.18 17.68 14.84
N ASP A 252 -6.19 18.88 15.41
CA ASP A 252 -7.28 19.85 15.27
C ASP A 252 -8.65 19.24 15.60
N LYS A 253 -9.50 19.07 14.59
CA LYS A 253 -10.86 18.48 14.69
C LYS A 253 -10.93 17.07 14.10
N HIS A 254 -9.84 16.56 13.55
CA HIS A 254 -9.81 15.28 12.87
C HIS A 254 -9.30 14.20 13.82
N ILE A 255 -10.09 13.14 13.98
CA ILE A 255 -9.76 12.00 14.83
C ILE A 255 -9.49 10.80 13.93
N VAL A 256 -8.29 10.23 14.03
CA VAL A 256 -7.95 8.96 13.38
C VAL A 256 -8.03 7.82 14.38
N GLN A 257 -8.64 6.70 13.98
CA GLN A 257 -8.60 5.46 14.76
C GLN A 257 -7.38 4.63 14.36
N VAL A 258 -6.66 4.10 15.35
CA VAL A 258 -5.50 3.23 15.14
C VAL A 258 -5.86 1.83 15.62
N LYS A 259 -5.85 0.84 14.72
CA LYS A 259 -6.38 -0.50 15.01
C LYS A 259 -5.46 -1.61 14.51
N ALA A 260 -5.39 -2.69 15.28
CA ALA A 260 -4.70 -3.91 14.87
C ALA A 260 -5.67 -4.83 14.10
N TYR A 261 -5.34 -5.15 12.85
CA TYR A 261 -6.02 -6.18 12.06
C TYR A 261 -4.97 -7.19 11.57
N PRO A 262 -4.73 -8.29 12.30
CA PRO A 262 -3.75 -9.29 11.89
C PRO A 262 -4.19 -9.93 10.57
N ILE A 263 -3.41 -9.72 9.50
CA ILE A 263 -3.73 -10.30 8.20
C ILE A 263 -3.51 -11.81 8.23
N SER A 264 -4.43 -12.56 7.64
CA SER A 264 -4.35 -14.02 7.52
C SER A 264 -4.27 -14.43 6.05
N VAL A 265 -4.03 -15.72 5.79
CA VAL A 265 -3.97 -16.30 4.45
C VAL A 265 -5.32 -16.85 4.02
N ASP A 266 -5.53 -17.09 2.71
CA ASP A 266 -6.65 -17.91 2.24
C ASP A 266 -6.42 -19.37 2.68
N VAL A 267 -6.84 -19.68 3.91
CA VAL A 267 -6.69 -21.01 4.51
C VAL A 267 -7.37 -22.07 3.65
N ALA A 268 -8.50 -21.75 3.02
CA ALA A 268 -9.21 -22.70 2.16
C ALA A 268 -8.44 -22.95 0.85
N GLY A 269 -7.93 -21.90 0.21
CA GLY A 269 -7.05 -22.00 -0.96
C GLY A 269 -5.78 -22.79 -0.67
N LEU A 270 -5.13 -22.52 0.46
CA LEU A 270 -3.93 -23.24 0.88
C LEU A 270 -4.23 -24.73 1.13
N LYS A 271 -5.32 -25.06 1.84
CA LYS A 271 -5.76 -26.46 2.04
C LYS A 271 -6.04 -27.18 0.73
N ARG A 272 -6.67 -26.51 -0.25
CA ARG A 272 -6.88 -27.08 -1.60
C ARG A 272 -5.56 -27.33 -2.32
N MET A 273 -4.60 -26.40 -2.22
CA MET A 273 -3.27 -26.56 -2.82
C MET A 273 -2.48 -27.71 -2.20
N VAL A 274 -2.50 -27.82 -0.86
CA VAL A 274 -1.89 -28.94 -0.11
C VAL A 274 -2.45 -30.29 -0.57
N SER A 275 -3.75 -30.32 -0.91
CA SER A 275 -4.43 -31.53 -1.38
C SER A 275 -4.29 -31.77 -2.89
N SER A 276 -3.51 -30.96 -3.62
CA SER A 276 -3.41 -31.05 -5.08
C SER A 276 -2.47 -32.18 -5.53
N ALA A 277 -2.81 -32.83 -6.66
CA ALA A 277 -1.97 -33.88 -7.25
C ALA A 277 -0.58 -33.35 -7.64
N ARG A 278 -0.53 -32.11 -8.15
CA ARG A 278 0.72 -31.42 -8.49
C ARG A 278 1.66 -31.28 -7.30
N LEU A 279 1.14 -30.92 -6.12
CA LEU A 279 1.98 -30.78 -4.93
C LEU A 279 2.50 -32.15 -4.45
N ARG A 280 1.65 -33.19 -4.46
CA ARG A 280 2.07 -34.55 -4.10
C ARG A 280 3.18 -35.09 -5.01
N GLU A 281 3.08 -34.83 -6.32
CA GLU A 281 4.12 -35.23 -7.28
C GLU A 281 5.44 -34.49 -7.02
N TYR A 282 5.35 -33.19 -6.71
CA TYR A 282 6.53 -32.39 -6.36
C TYR A 282 7.16 -32.84 -5.04
N GLU A 283 6.34 -33.17 -4.04
CA GLU A 283 6.78 -33.71 -2.76
C GLU A 283 7.50 -35.05 -2.95
N GLN A 284 6.97 -35.96 -3.78
CA GLN A 284 7.63 -37.23 -4.10
C GLN A 284 8.99 -37.03 -4.77
N LYS A 285 9.11 -36.07 -5.69
CA LYS A 285 10.39 -35.71 -6.31
C LYS A 285 11.38 -35.19 -5.27
N LEU A 286 10.94 -34.33 -4.35
CA LEU A 286 11.79 -33.77 -3.30
C LEU A 286 12.19 -34.80 -2.23
N ARG A 287 11.30 -35.75 -1.89
CA ARG A 287 11.60 -36.84 -0.96
C ARG A 287 12.79 -37.70 -1.39
N GLN A 288 13.11 -37.76 -2.67
CA GLN A 288 14.31 -38.46 -3.16
C GLN A 288 15.61 -37.74 -2.79
N PHE A 289 15.55 -36.45 -2.44
CA PHE A 289 16.68 -35.61 -2.03
C PHE A 289 16.69 -35.30 -0.53
N CYS A 290 15.59 -35.57 0.18
CA CYS A 290 15.50 -35.48 1.62
C CYS A 290 15.64 -36.90 2.18
N GLY A 291 16.86 -37.26 2.60
CA GLY A 291 17.16 -38.56 3.21
C GLY A 291 16.34 -38.87 4.46
#